data_AF-A0A7W1QEE1-F1
#
_entry.id   AF-A0A7W1QEE1-F1
#
_cell.length_a   1.000
_cell.length_b   1.000
_cell.length_c   1.000
_cell.angle_alpha   90.00
_cell.angle_beta   90.00
_cell.angle_gamma   90.00
#
_symmetry.space_group_name_H-M   'P 1'
#
loop_
_entity.id
_entity.type
_entity.pdbx_description
1 polymer ?
#
loop_
_entity_poly.entity_id
_entity_poly.type
_entity_poly.pdbx_seq_one_letter_code
_entity_poly.pdbx_strand_id
1 'polypeptide(L)'
;PEAVRPWQHVLNPLSGYLRLAQLLHASAEHQGGWNFGPALDDARPVRWIADRLTELWPGELRWELDGGSHPHEAHFLALDSTKAREQLGWAPAWELEQTLAAIVEWYLALAEGEDMRAVTLGQIQRFAALAAAGG
;
A
#
# COMPACT_ATOMS: atom_id res chain seq x y z
N PRO A 1 -0.40 14.62 13.45
CA PRO A 1 -1.42 14.15 12.48
C PRO A 1 -1.24 14.71 11.05
N GLU A 2 -0.61 15.87 10.87
CA GLU A 2 -0.50 16.54 9.55
C GLU A 2 0.65 16.02 8.69
N ALA A 3 1.46 15.08 9.19
CA ALA A 3 2.55 14.47 8.43
C ALA A 3 1.99 13.72 7.21
N VAL A 4 2.40 14.12 6.00
CA VAL A 4 1.96 13.51 4.73
C VAL A 4 2.92 12.40 4.33
N ARG A 5 2.39 11.25 3.93
CA ARG A 5 3.17 10.10 3.47
C ARG A 5 2.54 9.47 2.21
N PRO A 6 3.37 8.88 1.33
CA PRO A 6 2.92 8.07 0.21
C PRO A 6 2.56 6.65 0.68
N TRP A 7 1.39 6.49 1.29
CA TRP A 7 0.90 5.20 1.80
C TRP A 7 0.60 4.23 0.65
N GLN A 8 0.96 2.95 0.82
CA GLN A 8 0.65 1.88 -0.13
C GLN A 8 0.46 0.55 0.58
N HIS A 9 -0.38 -0.32 0.04
CA HIS A 9 -0.49 -1.69 0.53
C HIS A 9 0.80 -2.48 0.27
N VAL A 10 1.14 -3.44 1.15
CA VAL A 10 2.36 -4.26 1.04
C VAL A 10 2.45 -5.05 -0.27
N LEU A 11 1.31 -5.44 -0.85
CA LEU A 11 1.26 -6.20 -2.10
C LEU A 11 1.61 -5.36 -3.34
N ASN A 12 1.44 -4.04 -3.30
CA ASN A 12 1.79 -3.15 -4.41
C ASN A 12 3.29 -3.21 -4.77
N PRO A 13 4.24 -2.95 -3.85
CA PRO A 13 5.66 -3.02 -4.18
C PRO A 13 6.12 -4.46 -4.41
N LEU A 14 5.55 -5.45 -3.71
CA LEU A 14 5.87 -6.87 -3.93
C LEU A 14 5.52 -7.33 -5.35
N SER A 15 4.42 -6.86 -5.94
CA SER A 15 4.08 -7.16 -7.33
C SER A 15 5.13 -6.60 -8.30
N GLY A 16 5.67 -5.41 -7.99
CA GLY A 16 6.77 -4.80 -8.73
C GLY A 16 8.06 -5.60 -8.64
N TYR A 17 8.38 -6.12 -7.45
CA TYR A 17 9.54 -7.00 -7.27
C TYR A 17 9.41 -8.30 -8.07
N LEU A 18 8.24 -8.94 -8.04
CA LEU A 18 7.99 -10.16 -8.81
C LEU A 18 8.07 -9.91 -10.33
N ARG A 19 7.52 -8.77 -10.80
CA ARG A 19 7.61 -8.37 -12.20
C ARG A 19 9.06 -8.15 -12.62
N LEU A 20 9.82 -7.42 -11.83
CA LEU A 20 11.24 -7.18 -12.08
C LEU A 20 12.04 -8.49 -12.07
N ALA A 21 11.80 -9.38 -11.11
CA ALA A 21 12.45 -10.68 -11.03
C ALA A 21 12.17 -11.55 -12.26
N GLN A 22 10.91 -11.57 -12.74
CA GLN A 22 10.54 -12.29 -13.96
C GLN A 22 11.30 -11.77 -15.19
N LEU A 23 11.40 -10.44 -15.33
CA LEU A 23 12.10 -9.81 -16.45
C LEU A 23 13.62 -10.03 -16.38
N LEU A 24 14.21 -9.89 -15.18
CA LEU A 24 15.64 -10.15 -14.94
C LEU A 24 16.03 -11.61 -15.16
N HIS A 25 15.12 -12.54 -14.87
CA HIS A 25 15.35 -13.95 -15.15
C HIS A 25 15.46 -14.23 -16.65
N ALA A 26 14.70 -13.50 -17.48
CA ALA A 26 14.75 -13.63 -18.93
C ALA A 26 15.93 -12.89 -19.57
N SER A 27 16.30 -11.72 -19.04
CA SER A 27 17.37 -10.86 -19.59
C SER A 27 17.93 -9.90 -18.54
N ALA A 28 19.23 -9.62 -18.60
CA ALA A 28 19.88 -8.61 -17.77
C ALA A 28 19.54 -7.15 -18.15
N GLU A 29 18.72 -6.93 -19.19
CA GLU A 29 18.31 -5.61 -19.68
C GLU A 29 17.72 -4.69 -18.58
N HIS A 30 17.02 -5.27 -17.61
CA HIS A 30 16.35 -4.53 -16.54
C HIS A 30 17.22 -4.34 -15.27
N GLN A 31 18.53 -4.57 -15.36
CA GLN A 31 19.43 -4.41 -14.21
C GLN A 31 19.51 -2.95 -13.74
N GLY A 32 19.61 -2.75 -12.42
CA GLY A 32 19.80 -1.44 -11.80
C GLY A 32 18.82 -1.13 -10.67
N GLY A 33 18.77 0.14 -10.26
CA GLY A 33 17.86 0.62 -9.24
C GLY A 33 16.43 0.83 -9.75
N TRP A 34 15.45 0.50 -8.91
CA TRP A 34 14.02 0.63 -9.18
C TRP A 34 13.28 1.14 -7.94
N ASN A 35 12.37 2.08 -8.17
CA ASN A 35 11.47 2.62 -7.16
C ASN A 35 10.07 2.05 -7.37
N PHE A 36 9.43 1.64 -6.28
CA PHE A 36 8.06 1.15 -6.27
C PHE A 36 7.29 1.88 -5.17
N GLY A 37 6.42 2.80 -5.58
CA GLY A 37 5.61 3.61 -4.69
C GLY A 37 4.31 4.05 -5.36
N PRO A 38 3.36 4.55 -4.56
CA PRO A 38 2.10 5.09 -5.07
C PRO A 38 2.36 6.39 -5.86
N ALA A 39 1.33 6.90 -6.54
CA ALA A 39 1.44 8.22 -7.16
C ALA A 39 1.62 9.30 -6.09
N LEU A 40 2.33 10.38 -6.45
CA LEU A 40 2.51 11.54 -5.58
C LEU A 40 1.17 12.12 -5.12
N ASP A 41 0.19 12.14 -6.01
CA ASP A 41 -1.15 12.68 -5.77
C ASP A 41 -2.00 11.82 -4.80
N ASP A 42 -1.56 10.59 -4.53
CA ASP A 42 -2.19 9.68 -3.55
C ASP A 42 -1.65 9.85 -2.13
N ALA A 43 -0.67 10.73 -1.94
CA ALA A 43 -0.15 11.00 -0.62
C ALA A 43 -1.25 11.61 0.29
N ARG A 44 -1.35 11.12 1.52
CA ARG A 44 -2.34 11.55 2.50
C ARG A 44 -1.71 11.82 3.87
N PRO A 45 -2.24 12.78 4.64
CA PRO A 45 -1.79 13.02 6.01
C PRO A 45 -2.20 11.86 6.93
N VAL A 46 -1.45 11.66 8.02
CA VAL A 46 -1.80 10.67 9.07
C VAL A 46 -3.23 10.85 9.56
N ARG A 47 -3.70 12.10 9.71
CA ARG A 47 -5.09 12.42 10.07
C ARG A 47 -6.09 11.71 9.17
N TRP A 48 -5.91 11.85 7.87
CA TRP A 48 -6.82 11.28 6.88
C TRP A 48 -6.85 9.76 7.01
N ILE A 49 -5.70 9.11 7.20
CA ILE A 49 -5.65 7.66 7.45
C ILE A 49 -6.42 7.28 8.72
N ALA A 50 -6.20 8.00 9.82
CA ALA A 50 -6.86 7.72 11.10
C ALA A 50 -8.38 7.91 11.03
N ASP A 51 -8.83 8.98 10.36
CA ASP A 51 -10.25 9.27 10.13
C ASP A 51 -10.90 8.16 9.28
N ARG A 52 -10.27 7.79 8.15
CA ARG A 52 -10.79 6.74 7.26
C ARG A 52 -10.83 5.36 7.92
N LEU A 53 -9.81 5.00 8.70
CA LEU A 53 -9.82 3.76 9.46
C LEU A 53 -10.94 3.75 10.52
N THR A 54 -11.20 4.89 11.16
CA THR A 54 -12.30 5.04 12.12
C THR A 54 -13.66 4.84 11.45
N GLU A 55 -13.85 5.36 10.23
CA GLU A 55 -15.09 5.17 9.47
C GLU A 55 -15.29 3.73 8.98
N LEU A 56 -14.20 3.05 8.60
CA LEU A 56 -14.25 1.68 8.09
C LEU A 56 -14.38 0.62 9.21
N TRP A 57 -13.93 0.95 10.43
CA TRP A 57 -13.94 0.01 11.54
C TRP A 57 -15.35 -0.24 12.06
N PRO A 58 -15.82 -1.50 12.18
CA PRO A 58 -17.10 -1.79 12.77
C PRO A 58 -17.06 -1.54 14.28
N GLY A 59 -17.88 -0.60 14.73
CA GLY A 59 -17.98 -0.22 16.13
C GLY A 59 -17.34 1.13 16.43
N GLU A 60 -16.96 1.34 17.68
CA GLU A 60 -16.46 2.64 18.14
C GLU A 60 -14.94 2.61 18.21
N LEU A 61 -14.29 3.05 17.12
CA LEU A 61 -12.87 3.40 17.11
C LEU A 61 -12.74 4.91 17.25
N ARG A 62 -11.79 5.38 18.05
CA ARG A 62 -11.48 6.81 18.17
C ARG A 62 -9.98 6.98 18.26
N TRP A 63 -9.49 8.07 17.70
CA TRP A 63 -8.11 8.49 17.84
C TRP A 63 -8.07 9.87 18.50
N GLU A 64 -7.02 10.11 19.27
CA GLU A 64 -6.80 11.40 19.94
C GLU A 64 -5.38 11.87 19.67
N LEU A 65 -5.18 13.19 19.68
CA LEU A 65 -3.85 13.77 19.61
C LEU A 65 -3.18 13.67 20.97
N ASP A 66 -2.03 13.02 21.01
CA ASP A 66 -1.16 13.10 22.19
C ASP A 66 -0.64 14.54 22.35
N GLY A 67 -0.68 15.05 23.59
CA GLY A 67 -0.34 16.43 23.96
C GLY A 67 1.17 16.74 23.98
N GLY A 68 2.00 15.78 23.59
CA GLY A 68 3.46 15.94 23.49
C GLY A 68 3.91 16.89 22.39
N SER A 69 5.17 17.34 22.49
CA SER A 69 5.83 18.07 21.41
C SER A 69 6.15 17.10 20.27
N HIS A 70 5.44 17.22 19.16
CA HIS A 70 5.72 16.48 17.94
C HIS A 70 6.66 17.32 17.07
N PRO A 71 7.94 16.96 16.93
CA PRO A 71 8.85 17.71 16.07
C PRO A 71 8.28 17.76 14.65
N HIS A 72 8.41 18.90 13.97
CA HIS A 72 8.08 19.00 12.55
C HIS A 72 8.96 18.00 11.80
N GLU A 73 8.35 16.88 11.40
CA GLU A 73 9.04 15.86 10.63
C GLU A 73 9.39 16.45 9.26
N ALA A 74 10.65 16.25 8.88
CA ALA A 74 11.26 16.82 7.70
C ALA A 74 10.54 16.40 6.41
N HIS A 75 10.79 17.20 5.36
CA HIS A 75 10.25 17.17 4.01
C HIS A 75 9.64 15.85 3.53
N PHE A 76 8.40 15.96 3.01
CA PHE A 76 7.73 14.95 2.19
C PHE A 76 8.71 14.27 1.22
N LEU A 77 9.07 13.02 1.52
CA LEU A 77 9.91 12.18 0.67
C LEU A 77 9.01 11.21 -0.07
N ALA A 78 8.95 11.36 -1.39
CA ALA A 78 8.23 10.47 -2.27
C ALA A 78 9.16 9.94 -3.36
N LEU A 79 8.97 8.68 -3.71
CA LEU A 79 9.77 8.02 -4.75
C LEU A 79 9.15 8.28 -6.11
N ASP A 80 9.95 8.75 -7.06
CA ASP A 80 9.55 8.75 -8.47
C ASP A 80 9.59 7.31 -9.01
N SER A 81 8.41 6.75 -9.24
CA SER A 81 8.22 5.38 -9.77
C SER A 81 7.92 5.38 -11.29
N THR A 82 8.18 6.49 -11.99
CA THR A 82 7.94 6.62 -13.45
C THR A 82 8.70 5.57 -14.24
N LYS A 83 9.97 5.29 -13.88
CA LYS A 83 10.77 4.23 -14.51
C LYS A 83 10.07 2.86 -14.45
N ALA A 84 9.50 2.49 -13.29
CA ALA A 84 8.83 1.20 -13.11
C ALA A 84 7.54 1.12 -13.96
N ARG A 85 6.78 2.22 -14.06
CA ARG A 85 5.60 2.29 -14.93
C ARG A 85 5.97 2.12 -16.40
N GLU A 86 6.91 2.91 -16.89
CA GLU A 86 7.23 2.97 -18.31
C GLU A 86 7.98 1.73 -18.81
N GLN A 87 8.87 1.16 -17.99
CA GLN A 87 9.75 0.07 -18.44
C GLN A 87 9.31 -1.32 -17.98
N LEU A 88 8.57 -1.44 -16.88
CA LEU A 88 8.09 -2.75 -16.39
C LEU A 88 6.59 -2.96 -16.66
N GLY A 89 5.86 -1.91 -17.06
CA GLY A 89 4.40 -1.90 -17.07
C GLY A 89 3.80 -2.01 -15.66
N TRP A 90 4.56 -1.63 -14.62
CA TRP A 90 4.11 -1.78 -13.24
C TRP A 90 3.37 -0.54 -12.75
N ALA A 91 2.20 -0.73 -12.14
CA ALA A 91 1.48 0.29 -11.39
C ALA A 91 0.89 -0.34 -10.10
N PRO A 92 0.64 0.45 -9.04
CA PRO A 92 -0.09 -0.06 -7.88
C PRO A 92 -1.48 -0.53 -8.32
N ALA A 93 -1.86 -1.74 -7.92
CA ALA A 93 -3.15 -2.34 -8.28
C ALA A 93 -4.25 -1.98 -7.27
N TRP A 94 -3.87 -1.78 -6.01
CA TRP A 94 -4.77 -1.26 -4.98
C TRP A 94 -4.51 0.20 -4.71
N GLU A 95 -5.56 0.98 -4.86
CA GLU A 95 -5.65 2.37 -4.42
C GLU A 95 -5.71 2.43 -2.88
N LEU A 96 -5.53 3.64 -2.34
CA LEU A 96 -5.46 3.82 -0.89
C LEU A 96 -6.76 3.45 -0.18
N GLU A 97 -7.92 3.73 -0.75
CA GLU A 97 -9.22 3.30 -0.18
C GLU A 97 -9.34 1.77 -0.10
N GLN A 98 -8.94 1.06 -1.16
CA GLN A 98 -8.94 -0.41 -1.20
C GLN A 98 -7.92 -0.98 -0.20
N THR A 99 -6.77 -0.33 -0.07
CA THR A 99 -5.73 -0.64 0.91
C THR A 99 -6.29 -0.59 2.33
N LEU A 100 -6.97 0.50 2.70
CA LEU A 100 -7.53 0.66 4.04
C LEU A 100 -8.65 -0.35 4.32
N ALA A 101 -9.54 -0.59 3.36
CA ALA A 101 -10.58 -1.61 3.50
C ALA A 101 -9.99 -3.01 3.71
N ALA A 102 -8.97 -3.39 2.94
CA ALA A 102 -8.30 -4.67 3.09
C ALA A 102 -7.56 -4.80 4.43
N ILE A 103 -6.99 -3.71 4.95
CA ILE A 103 -6.36 -3.68 6.28
C ILE A 103 -7.42 -3.96 7.35
N VAL A 104 -8.55 -3.26 7.32
CA VAL A 104 -9.62 -3.45 8.31
C VAL A 104 -10.16 -4.88 8.26
N GLU A 105 -10.48 -5.40 7.06
CA GLU A 105 -10.92 -6.79 6.87
C GLU A 105 -9.93 -7.79 7.50
N TRP A 106 -8.62 -7.62 7.24
CA TRP A 106 -7.59 -8.53 7.74
C TRP A 106 -7.49 -8.53 9.27
N TYR A 107 -7.53 -7.34 9.89
CA TYR A 107 -7.42 -7.22 11.35
C TYR A 107 -8.69 -7.69 12.08
N LEU A 108 -9.87 -7.53 11.48
CA LEU A 108 -11.10 -8.08 12.03
C LEU A 108 -11.09 -9.61 12.02
N ALA A 109 -10.73 -10.22 10.88
CA ALA A 109 -10.60 -11.67 10.77
C ALA A 109 -9.58 -12.23 11.78
N LEU A 110 -8.46 -11.51 12.00
CA LEU A 110 -7.48 -11.87 13.02
C LEU A 110 -8.08 -11.82 14.43
N ALA A 111 -8.84 -10.77 14.75
CA ALA A 111 -9.47 -10.61 16.07
C ALA A 111 -10.55 -11.67 16.33
N GLU A 112 -11.24 -12.12 15.29
CA GLU A 112 -12.26 -13.17 15.34
C GLU A 112 -11.67 -14.60 15.37
N GLY A 113 -10.35 -14.73 15.22
CA GLY A 113 -9.66 -16.01 15.26
C GLY A 113 -9.84 -16.85 13.99
N GLU A 114 -10.06 -16.20 12.85
CA GLU A 114 -10.14 -16.88 11.56
C GLU A 114 -8.82 -17.56 11.14
N ASP A 115 -8.90 -18.43 10.12
CA ASP A 115 -7.70 -18.97 9.48
C ASP A 115 -6.99 -17.87 8.67
N MET A 116 -6.05 -17.20 9.33
CA MET A 116 -5.30 -16.10 8.72
C MET A 116 -4.46 -16.50 7.52
N ARG A 117 -4.12 -17.80 7.36
CA ARG A 117 -3.50 -18.27 6.13
C ARG A 117 -4.49 -18.21 4.98
N ALA A 118 -5.71 -18.71 5.19
CA ALA A 118 -6.77 -18.64 4.18
C ALA A 118 -7.14 -17.19 3.83
N VAL A 119 -7.31 -16.32 4.84
CA VAL A 119 -7.61 -14.89 4.65
C VAL A 119 -6.52 -14.19 3.85
N THR A 120 -5.25 -14.37 4.24
CA THR A 120 -4.11 -13.75 3.56
C THR A 120 -3.97 -14.25 2.12
N LEU A 121 -4.14 -15.55 1.88
CA LEU A 121 -4.14 -16.10 0.53
C LEU A 121 -5.29 -15.56 -0.32
N GLY A 122 -6.48 -15.38 0.27
CA GLY A 122 -7.62 -14.75 -0.38
C GLY A 122 -7.33 -13.30 -0.78
N GLN A 123 -6.66 -12.52 0.09
CA GLN A 123 -6.23 -11.15 -0.24
C GLN A 123 -5.23 -11.12 -1.39
N ILE A 124 -4.24 -12.03 -1.39
CA ILE A 124 -3.27 -12.15 -2.49
C ILE A 124 -3.99 -12.46 -3.80
N GLN A 125 -4.98 -13.36 -3.80
CA GLN A 125 -5.77 -13.69 -4.98
C GLN A 125 -6.59 -12.50 -5.49
N ARG A 126 -7.29 -11.78 -4.60
CA ARG A 126 -8.06 -10.56 -4.97
C ARG A 126 -7.15 -9.48 -5.54
N PHE A 127 -5.99 -9.27 -4.92
CA PHE A 127 -4.98 -8.35 -5.42
C PHE A 127 -4.49 -8.74 -6.81
N ALA A 128 -4.13 -10.01 -7.01
CA ALA A 128 -3.63 -10.52 -8.29
C ALA A 128 -4.67 -10.40 -9.42
N ALA A 129 -5.95 -10.62 -9.12
CA ALA A 129 -7.04 -10.46 -10.09
C ALA A 129 -7.16 -9.02 -10.60
N LEU A 130 -7.02 -8.03 -9.71
CA LEU A 130 -7.04 -6.61 -10.08
C LEU A 130 -5.78 -6.20 -10.83
N ALA A 131 -4.60 -6.67 -10.37
CA ALA A 131 -3.33 -6.41 -11.05
C ALA A 131 -3.31 -6.96 -12.48
N ALA A 132 -3.95 -8.10 -12.73
CA ALA A 132 -4.07 -8.68 -14.07
C ALA A 132 -5.07 -7.93 -14.98
N ALA A 133 -6.06 -7.24 -14.41
CA ALA A 133 -7.07 -6.50 -15.16
C ALA A 133 -6.63 -5.07 -15.55
N GLY A 134 -5.61 -4.52 -14.88
CA GLY A 134 -5.06 -3.19 -15.13
C GLY A 134 -3.81 -3.16 -16.02
N GLY A 135 -3.43 -4.29 -16.62
CA GLY A 135 -2.26 -4.44 -17.50
C GLY A 135 -2.60 -4.55 -18.98
#